data_AF-A0A838I5F3-F1
#
_entry.id   AF-A0A838I5F3-F1
#
_cell.length_a   1.000
_cell.length_b   1.000
_cell.length_c   1.000
_cell.angle_alpha   90.00
_cell.angle_beta   90.00
_cell.angle_gamma   90.00
#
_symmetry.space_group_name_H-M   'P 1'
#
loop_
_entity.id
_entity.type
_entity.pdbx_description
1 polymer ?
#
loop_
_entity_poly.entity_id
_entity_poly.type
_entity_poly.pdbx_seq_one_letter_code
_entity_poly.pdbx_strand_id
1 'polypeptide(L)'
;NALAQAAGIGASFDPFANEVNFLLGAFVFEDVGVTAYRGGAPLLSDKTVLSGAAGLLGTEAYHAGIIRSELFDKRTANPGLLGIVQKISDTRDLLDGPGDMDQGLLLGGQANLVPTDPNGLVFARTVQQVLNIVYFAQDATSGGFFPNGINPGVPVKGRPDKKGR
;
A
#
# COMPACT_ATOMS: atom_id res chain seq x y z
N ASN A 1 -12.73 -8.30 7.17
CA ASN A 1 -11.77 -9.23 7.80
C ASN A 1 -10.92 -10.08 6.84
N ALA A 2 -11.01 -9.89 5.52
CA ALA A 2 -10.32 -10.77 4.57
C ALA A 2 -8.78 -10.68 4.63
N LEU A 3 -8.17 -9.49 4.73
CA LEU A 3 -6.71 -9.41 4.93
C LEU A 3 -6.27 -9.97 6.29
N ALA A 4 -7.02 -9.69 7.35
CA ALA A 4 -6.68 -10.21 8.66
C ALA A 4 -6.67 -11.75 8.70
N GLN A 5 -7.56 -12.37 7.91
CA GLN A 5 -7.55 -13.81 7.67
C GLN A 5 -6.36 -14.23 6.79
N ALA A 6 -6.10 -13.53 5.68
CA ALA A 6 -4.97 -13.82 4.79
C ALA A 6 -3.61 -13.73 5.50
N ALA A 7 -3.43 -12.72 6.35
CA ALA A 7 -2.22 -12.53 7.16
C ALA A 7 -2.17 -13.42 8.41
N GLY A 8 -3.20 -14.25 8.65
CA GLY A 8 -3.24 -15.12 9.82
C GLY A 8 -3.18 -14.37 11.16
N ILE A 9 -3.71 -13.14 11.21
CA ILE A 9 -3.78 -12.30 12.42
C ILE A 9 -5.13 -12.45 13.16
N GLY A 10 -6.04 -13.25 12.60
CA GLY A 10 -7.23 -13.74 13.28
C GLY A 10 -8.54 -13.22 12.68
N ALA A 11 -9.56 -14.08 12.64
CA ALA A 11 -10.87 -13.76 12.07
C ALA A 11 -11.68 -12.73 12.88
N SER A 12 -11.20 -12.35 14.06
CA SER A 12 -11.80 -11.37 14.98
C SER A 12 -11.07 -10.02 14.99
N PHE A 13 -10.11 -9.79 14.08
CA PHE A 13 -9.50 -8.47 13.97
C PHE A 13 -10.57 -7.42 13.64
N ASP A 14 -10.49 -6.26 14.28
CA ASP A 14 -11.38 -5.13 14.03
C ASP A 14 -10.55 -3.85 14.09
N PRO A 15 -10.38 -3.14 12.95
CA PRO A 15 -9.56 -1.92 12.91
C PRO A 15 -10.14 -0.78 13.75
N PHE A 16 -11.39 -0.87 14.22
CA PHE A 16 -12.01 0.17 15.05
C PHE A 16 -12.06 -0.18 16.54
N ALA A 17 -11.56 -1.36 16.94
CA ALA A 17 -11.66 -1.81 18.34
C ALA A 17 -10.80 -0.98 19.30
N ASN A 18 -9.62 -0.52 18.85
CA ASN A 18 -8.72 0.33 19.62
C ASN A 18 -7.68 0.98 18.70
N GLU A 19 -6.86 1.88 19.27
CA GLU A 19 -5.82 2.61 18.54
C GLU A 19 -4.78 1.72 17.86
N VAL A 20 -4.28 0.66 18.53
CA VAL A 20 -3.29 -0.25 17.93
C VAL A 20 -3.88 -1.00 16.74
N ASN A 21 -5.13 -1.47 16.86
CA ASN A 21 -5.83 -2.09 15.75
C ASN A 21 -6.08 -1.12 14.60
N PHE A 22 -6.40 0.14 14.90
CA PHE A 22 -6.55 1.17 13.88
C PHE A 22 -5.25 1.39 13.11
N LEU A 23 -4.13 1.53 13.82
CA LEU A 23 -2.81 1.67 13.22
C LEU A 23 -2.41 0.45 12.39
N LEU A 24 -2.70 -0.76 12.88
CA LEU A 24 -2.49 -2.00 12.11
C LEU A 24 -3.35 -2.04 10.84
N GLY A 25 -4.61 -1.60 10.94
CA GLY A 25 -5.52 -1.50 9.80
C GLY A 25 -5.07 -0.46 8.77
N ALA A 26 -4.56 0.69 9.22
CA ALA A 26 -4.00 1.72 8.36
C ALA A 26 -2.69 1.27 7.70
N PHE A 27 -1.82 0.59 8.45
CA PHE A 27 -0.55 0.04 7.96
C PHE A 27 -0.73 -0.88 6.75
N VAL A 28 -1.86 -1.59 6.65
CA VAL A 28 -2.22 -2.40 5.48
C VAL A 28 -2.11 -1.60 4.18
N PHE A 29 -2.68 -0.40 4.15
CA PHE A 29 -2.97 0.32 2.90
C PHE A 29 -2.01 1.45 2.61
N GLU A 30 -1.54 2.17 3.62
CA GLU A 30 -0.83 3.44 3.39
C GLU A 30 0.47 3.21 2.59
N ASP A 31 1.24 2.16 2.89
CA ASP A 31 2.44 1.83 2.07
C ASP A 31 2.10 1.40 0.65
N VAL A 32 0.97 0.73 0.49
CA VAL A 32 0.46 0.35 -0.82
C VAL A 32 0.13 1.62 -1.60
N GLY A 33 -0.46 2.63 -0.96
CA GLY A 33 -0.72 3.95 -1.52
C GLY A 33 0.56 4.63 -2.01
N VAL A 34 1.57 4.76 -1.14
CA VAL A 34 2.87 5.38 -1.50
C VAL A 34 3.49 4.71 -2.72
N THR A 35 3.55 3.38 -2.70
CA THR A 35 4.22 2.57 -3.74
C THR A 35 3.39 2.49 -5.03
N ALA A 36 2.06 2.59 -4.94
CA ALA A 36 1.15 2.70 -6.07
C ALA A 36 1.30 4.03 -6.81
N TYR A 37 1.33 5.18 -6.11
CA TYR A 37 1.55 6.47 -6.77
C TYR A 37 2.92 6.54 -7.42
N ARG A 38 3.96 5.99 -6.78
CA ARG A 38 5.30 5.92 -7.35
C ARG A 38 5.34 5.11 -8.64
N GLY A 39 4.69 3.95 -8.66
CA GLY A 39 4.64 3.05 -9.82
C GLY A 39 3.68 3.51 -10.91
N GLY A 40 2.63 4.25 -10.57
CA GLY A 40 1.69 4.85 -11.52
C GLY A 40 2.23 6.11 -12.19
N ALA A 41 3.15 6.86 -11.56
CA ALA A 41 3.67 8.11 -12.08
C ALA A 41 4.18 8.04 -13.55
N PRO A 42 4.94 7.02 -14.00
CA PRO A 42 5.36 6.90 -15.39
C PRO A 42 4.22 6.70 -16.40
N LEU A 43 3.04 6.27 -15.96
CA LEU A 43 1.86 6.04 -16.81
C LEU A 43 1.08 7.33 -17.07
N LEU A 44 1.39 8.43 -16.37
CA LEU A 44 0.70 9.71 -16.47
C LEU A 44 1.39 10.64 -17.46
N SER A 45 0.74 10.90 -18.59
CA SER A 45 1.23 11.81 -19.63
C SER A 45 0.88 13.28 -19.37
N ASP A 46 -0.28 13.54 -18.77
CA ASP A 46 -0.74 14.88 -18.40
C ASP A 46 0.02 15.40 -17.16
N LYS A 47 0.70 16.54 -17.30
CA LYS A 47 1.54 17.11 -16.23
C LYS A 47 0.74 17.69 -15.07
N THR A 48 -0.50 18.11 -15.30
CA THR A 48 -1.40 18.52 -14.23
C THR A 48 -1.80 17.31 -13.40
N VAL A 49 -2.14 16.18 -14.05
CA VAL A 49 -2.46 14.93 -13.35
C VAL A 49 -1.23 14.37 -12.63
N LEU A 50 -0.06 14.36 -13.27
CA LEU A 50 1.20 13.93 -12.65
C LEU A 50 1.55 14.77 -11.42
N SER A 51 1.37 16.09 -11.49
CA SER A 51 1.60 16.98 -10.34
C SER A 51 0.64 16.68 -9.18
N GLY A 52 -0.62 16.38 -9.48
CA GLY A 52 -1.59 15.95 -8.47
C GLY A 52 -1.19 14.60 -7.84
N ALA A 53 -0.81 13.62 -8.66
CA ALA A 53 -0.34 12.31 -8.20
C ALA A 53 0.93 12.41 -7.33
N ALA A 54 1.86 13.32 -7.66
CA ALA A 54 3.04 13.58 -6.84
C ALA A 54 2.67 14.18 -5.47
N GLY A 55 1.68 15.07 -5.41
CA GLY A 55 1.15 15.61 -4.15
C GLY A 55 0.48 14.53 -3.28
N LEU A 56 -0.27 13.62 -3.91
CA LEU A 56 -0.86 12.47 -3.23
C LEU A 56 0.21 11.52 -2.69
N LEU A 57 1.22 11.19 -3.50
CA LEU A 57 2.38 10.40 -3.06
C LEU A 57 3.00 10.99 -1.79
N GLY A 58 3.25 12.31 -1.75
CA GLY A 58 3.81 12.98 -0.59
C GLY A 58 2.92 12.88 0.65
N THR A 59 1.60 13.00 0.48
CA THR A 59 0.63 12.90 1.58
C THR A 59 0.58 11.48 2.15
N GLU A 60 0.46 10.47 1.29
CA GLU A 60 0.52 9.05 1.68
C GLU A 60 1.85 8.74 2.39
N ALA A 61 2.97 9.31 1.94
CA ALA A 61 4.27 9.09 2.56
C ALA A 61 4.33 9.67 3.99
N TYR A 62 3.71 10.82 4.24
CA TYR A 62 3.58 11.37 5.60
C TYR A 62 2.73 10.47 6.49
N HIS A 63 1.58 10.00 5.99
CA HIS A 63 0.72 9.09 6.75
C HIS A 63 1.44 7.78 7.07
N ALA A 64 2.05 7.12 6.07
CA ALA A 64 2.79 5.88 6.25
C ALA A 64 3.93 6.03 7.27
N GLY A 65 4.69 7.12 7.21
CA GLY A 65 5.76 7.42 8.17
C GLY A 65 5.24 7.63 9.59
N ILE A 66 4.13 8.34 9.77
CA ILE A 66 3.48 8.54 11.08
C ILE A 66 2.99 7.21 11.64
N ILE A 67 2.25 6.42 10.85
CA ILE A 67 1.72 5.12 11.29
C ILE A 67 2.85 4.17 11.70
N ARG A 68 3.92 4.11 10.90
CA ARG A 68 5.10 3.33 11.27
C ARG A 68 5.73 3.79 12.57
N SER A 69 5.86 5.09 12.76
CA SER A 69 6.45 5.66 13.98
C SER A 69 5.60 5.32 15.20
N GLU A 70 4.27 5.49 15.12
CA GLU A 70 3.35 5.16 16.19
C GLU A 70 3.35 3.65 16.53
N LEU A 71 3.34 2.78 15.52
CA LEU A 71 3.45 1.33 15.73
C LEU A 71 4.80 0.96 16.34
N PHE A 72 5.88 1.58 15.89
CA PHE A 72 7.21 1.37 16.45
C PHE A 72 7.22 1.76 17.94
N ASP A 73 6.73 2.94 18.30
CA ASP A 73 6.73 3.40 19.69
C ASP A 73 5.87 2.52 20.61
N LYS A 74 4.71 2.05 20.12
CA LYS A 74 3.80 1.19 20.88
C LYS A 74 4.30 -0.25 21.05
N ARG A 75 5.35 -0.68 20.31
CA ARG A 75 5.82 -2.09 20.28
C ARG A 75 6.21 -2.65 21.65
N THR A 76 6.78 -1.83 22.54
CA THR A 76 7.25 -2.29 23.85
C THR A 76 6.08 -2.60 24.80
N ALA A 77 5.00 -1.82 24.70
CA ALA A 77 3.79 -2.01 25.51
C ALA A 77 2.85 -3.08 24.92
N ASN A 78 3.08 -3.52 23.68
CA ASN A 78 2.24 -4.49 22.98
C ASN A 78 3.08 -5.68 22.48
N PRO A 79 3.39 -6.65 23.37
CA PRO A 79 4.12 -7.86 23.00
C PRO A 79 3.45 -8.58 21.83
N GLY A 80 4.21 -8.83 20.76
CA GLY A 80 3.71 -9.47 19.54
C GLY A 80 3.36 -8.50 18.40
N LEU A 81 3.30 -7.18 18.64
CA LEU A 81 2.98 -6.19 17.62
C LEU A 81 3.90 -6.28 16.39
N LEU A 82 5.22 -6.40 16.62
CA LEU A 82 6.20 -6.54 15.54
C LEU A 82 5.92 -7.79 14.69
N GLY A 83 5.51 -8.90 15.31
CA GLY A 83 5.17 -10.12 14.59
C GLY A 83 3.91 -9.98 13.75
N ILE A 84 2.91 -9.22 14.23
CA ILE A 84 1.69 -8.91 13.46
C ILE A 84 2.03 -8.03 12.24
N VAL A 85 2.82 -6.97 12.45
CA VAL A 85 3.25 -6.09 11.36
C VAL A 85 4.08 -6.84 10.32
N GLN A 86 4.99 -7.72 10.76
CA GLN A 86 5.75 -8.56 9.84
C GLN A 86 4.83 -9.46 9.01
N LYS A 87 3.85 -10.12 9.63
CA LYS A 87 2.86 -10.93 8.89
C LYS A 87 2.10 -10.11 7.85
N ILE A 88 1.72 -8.88 8.15
CA ILE A 88 1.07 -7.99 7.17
C ILE A 88 2.01 -7.68 6.01
N SER A 89 3.27 -7.32 6.30
CA SER A 89 4.31 -7.09 5.30
C SER A 89 4.50 -8.31 4.39
N ASP A 90 4.73 -9.49 4.98
CA ASP A 90 4.94 -10.75 4.26
C ASP A 90 3.73 -11.12 3.40
N THR A 91 2.52 -10.81 3.87
CA THR A 91 1.29 -11.06 3.10
C THR A 91 1.19 -10.15 1.88
N ARG A 92 1.56 -8.88 2.00
CA ARG A 92 1.57 -7.96 0.85
C ARG A 92 2.63 -8.35 -0.16
N ASP A 93 3.81 -8.74 0.31
CA ASP A 93 4.91 -9.24 -0.49
C ASP A 93 4.49 -10.49 -1.29
N LEU A 94 3.91 -11.48 -0.59
CA LEU A 94 3.33 -12.65 -1.24
C LEU A 94 2.31 -12.28 -2.33
N LEU A 95 1.47 -11.26 -2.11
CA LEU A 95 0.43 -10.86 -3.06
C LEU A 95 1.00 -10.08 -4.26
N ASP A 96 2.08 -9.33 -4.10
CA ASP A 96 2.71 -8.57 -5.18
C ASP A 96 3.71 -9.38 -6.03
N GLY A 97 4.00 -10.62 -5.65
CA GLY A 97 4.58 -11.62 -6.56
C GLY A 97 5.84 -12.27 -6.01
N PRO A 98 6.78 -12.69 -6.87
CA PRO A 98 7.94 -13.50 -6.46
C PRO A 98 9.12 -12.69 -5.91
N GLY A 99 9.07 -11.35 -5.95
CA GLY A 99 10.13 -10.49 -5.43
C GLY A 99 9.87 -10.18 -3.96
N ASP A 100 10.94 -10.03 -3.17
CA ASP A 100 10.87 -9.55 -1.78
C ASP A 100 11.15 -8.04 -1.78
N MET A 101 10.08 -7.25 -1.70
CA MET A 101 10.13 -5.80 -1.76
C MET A 101 9.37 -5.11 -0.63
N ASP A 102 8.36 -5.75 -0.03
CA ASP A 102 7.68 -5.17 1.13
C ASP A 102 8.61 -5.17 2.35
N GLN A 103 8.43 -4.20 3.23
CA GLN A 103 9.31 -4.01 4.37
C GLN A 103 8.50 -3.73 5.64
N GLY A 104 8.73 -4.57 6.64
CA GLY A 104 8.18 -4.42 7.98
C GLY A 104 8.76 -3.22 8.74
N LEU A 105 8.42 -3.13 10.03
CA LEU A 105 8.88 -2.05 10.92
C LEU A 105 10.37 -2.11 11.28
N LEU A 106 11.00 -3.26 11.05
CA LEU A 106 12.42 -3.44 11.29
C LEU A 106 13.13 -3.88 10.02
N LEU A 107 14.28 -3.28 9.75
CA LEU A 107 15.19 -3.70 8.70
C LEU A 107 16.59 -3.86 9.31
N GLY A 108 17.15 -5.07 9.27
CA GLY A 108 18.43 -5.37 9.94
C GLY A 108 18.41 -5.13 11.45
N GLY A 109 17.24 -5.23 12.10
CA GLY A 109 17.04 -4.96 13.52
C GLY A 109 16.91 -3.48 13.88
N GLN A 110 16.97 -2.57 12.92
CA GLN A 110 16.79 -1.13 13.11
C GLN A 110 15.39 -0.68 12.70
N ALA A 111 14.93 0.44 13.24
CA ALA A 111 13.67 1.04 12.87
C ALA A 111 13.62 1.32 11.35
N ASN A 112 12.60 0.83 10.68
CA ASN A 112 12.33 1.09 9.28
C ASN A 112 11.08 1.95 9.15
N LEU A 113 11.25 3.26 9.24
CA LEU A 113 10.16 4.24 9.26
C LEU A 113 9.83 4.80 7.86
N VAL A 114 10.78 4.72 6.94
CA VAL A 114 10.67 5.23 5.56
C VAL A 114 11.26 4.17 4.62
N PRO A 115 10.47 3.17 4.23
CA PRO A 115 10.96 2.06 3.42
C PRO A 115 11.29 2.55 2.00
N THR A 116 12.43 2.13 1.50
CA THR A 116 12.96 2.55 0.20
C THR A 116 13.66 1.40 -0.52
N ASP A 117 13.85 1.55 -1.83
CA ASP A 117 14.75 0.72 -2.61
C ASP A 117 16.23 1.01 -2.25
N PRO A 118 17.19 0.23 -2.78
CA PRO A 118 18.62 0.46 -2.49
C PRO A 118 19.17 1.83 -2.91
N ASN A 119 18.43 2.61 -3.70
CA ASN A 119 18.81 3.98 -4.10
C ASN A 119 18.20 5.05 -3.17
N GLY A 120 17.47 4.66 -2.12
CA GLY A 120 16.77 5.57 -1.24
C GLY A 120 15.49 6.16 -1.85
N LEU A 121 14.96 5.56 -2.91
CA LEU A 121 13.68 5.96 -3.50
C LEU A 121 12.57 5.09 -2.94
N VAL A 122 11.36 5.63 -2.84
CA VAL A 122 10.17 4.78 -2.64
C VAL A 122 10.18 3.71 -3.73
N PHE A 123 10.08 2.44 -3.34
CA PHE A 123 9.98 1.34 -4.29
C PHE A 123 8.63 1.36 -5.02
N ALA A 124 8.60 0.89 -6.26
CA ALA A 124 7.43 1.02 -7.12
C ALA A 124 6.69 -0.31 -7.25
N ARG A 125 5.37 -0.31 -7.03
CA ARG A 125 4.50 -1.43 -7.41
C ARG A 125 3.81 -1.16 -8.74
N THR A 126 3.70 -2.18 -9.57
CA THR A 126 2.86 -2.12 -10.79
C THR A 126 1.38 -2.08 -10.41
N VAL A 127 0.53 -1.68 -11.36
CA VAL A 127 -0.93 -1.70 -11.16
C VAL A 127 -1.42 -3.09 -10.76
N GLN A 128 -0.94 -4.15 -11.40
CA GLN A 128 -1.35 -5.52 -11.08
C GLN A 128 -0.96 -5.92 -9.65
N GLN A 129 0.24 -5.54 -9.20
CA GLN A 129 0.71 -5.79 -7.84
C GLN A 129 -0.17 -5.11 -6.80
N VAL A 130 -0.51 -3.83 -7.03
CA VAL A 130 -1.43 -3.09 -6.16
C VAL A 130 -2.81 -3.75 -6.14
N LEU A 131 -3.33 -4.15 -7.30
CA LEU A 131 -4.63 -4.82 -7.41
C LEU A 131 -4.64 -6.16 -6.65
N ASN A 132 -3.60 -6.97 -6.78
CA ASN A 132 -3.49 -8.22 -6.04
C ASN A 132 -3.55 -8.00 -4.52
N ILE A 133 -2.86 -6.95 -4.03
CA ILE A 133 -2.89 -6.59 -2.62
C ILE A 133 -4.29 -6.15 -2.20
N VAL A 134 -4.95 -5.20 -2.91
CA VAL A 134 -6.26 -4.71 -2.45
C VAL A 134 -7.41 -5.70 -2.65
N TYR A 135 -7.24 -6.68 -3.55
CA TYR A 135 -8.16 -7.82 -3.70
C TYR A 135 -7.86 -9.00 -2.77
N PHE A 136 -6.72 -8.98 -2.08
CA PHE A 136 -6.20 -10.07 -1.24
C PHE A 136 -6.06 -11.40 -1.98
N ALA A 137 -5.76 -11.36 -3.27
CA ALA A 137 -5.56 -12.54 -4.11
C ALA A 137 -4.71 -12.17 -5.34
N GLN A 138 -3.77 -13.03 -5.71
CA GLN A 138 -3.02 -12.88 -6.95
C GLN A 138 -3.93 -13.06 -8.17
N ASP A 139 -3.72 -12.23 -9.20
CA ASP A 139 -4.41 -12.25 -10.49
C ASP A 139 -5.95 -12.15 -10.42
N ALA A 140 -6.47 -11.66 -9.30
CA ALA A 140 -7.89 -11.42 -9.11
C ALA A 140 -8.33 -10.12 -9.82
N THR A 141 -9.59 -10.08 -10.24
CA THR A 141 -10.23 -8.89 -10.82
C THR A 141 -11.17 -8.18 -9.84
N SER A 142 -11.46 -8.82 -8.71
CA SER A 142 -12.30 -8.33 -7.61
C SER A 142 -12.04 -9.14 -6.35
N GLY A 143 -12.39 -8.59 -5.19
CA GLY A 143 -12.22 -9.27 -3.90
C GLY A 143 -11.74 -8.32 -2.82
N GLY A 144 -11.50 -8.87 -1.64
CA GLY A 144 -10.87 -8.13 -0.54
C GLY A 144 -11.55 -6.81 -0.20
N PHE A 145 -10.81 -5.72 -0.27
CA PHE A 145 -11.31 -4.37 0.03
C PHE A 145 -12.29 -3.86 -1.04
N PHE A 146 -12.14 -4.34 -2.28
CA PHE A 146 -13.00 -3.99 -3.41
C PHE A 146 -13.74 -5.25 -3.89
N PRO A 147 -14.78 -5.70 -3.17
CA PRO A 147 -15.46 -6.96 -3.44
C PRO A 147 -16.10 -7.03 -4.82
N ASN A 148 -16.45 -5.89 -5.41
CA ASN A 148 -17.01 -5.78 -6.76
C ASN A 148 -15.96 -5.41 -7.82
N GLY A 149 -14.68 -5.42 -7.43
CA GLY A 149 -13.58 -4.92 -8.25
C GLY A 149 -13.53 -3.40 -8.30
N ILE A 150 -12.38 -2.90 -8.72
CA ILE A 150 -12.23 -1.52 -9.16
C ILE A 150 -12.42 -1.56 -10.68
N ASN A 151 -13.40 -0.81 -11.19
CA ASN A 151 -13.43 -0.54 -12.62
C ASN A 151 -12.23 0.37 -12.92
N PRO A 152 -11.22 -0.05 -13.71
CA PRO A 152 -10.01 0.76 -13.93
C PRO A 152 -10.29 2.10 -14.63
N GLY A 153 -11.54 2.37 -15.02
CA GLY A 153 -11.95 3.63 -15.62
C GLY A 153 -11.68 3.65 -17.12
N VAL A 154 -12.72 4.09 -17.83
CA VAL A 154 -12.87 4.27 -19.28
C VAL A 154 -11.58 4.78 -19.97
N PRO A 155 -11.22 4.28 -21.16
CA PRO A 155 -10.14 4.86 -21.95
C PRO A 155 -10.40 6.35 -22.14
N VAL A 156 -9.39 7.20 -21.87
CA VAL A 156 -9.47 8.63 -22.16
C VAL A 156 -9.81 8.76 -23.65
N LYS A 157 -11.05 9.13 -23.96
CA LYS A 157 -11.45 9.43 -25.33
C LYS A 157 -10.59 10.62 -25.74
N GLY A 158 -9.64 10.36 -26.64
CA GLY A 158 -8.70 11.37 -27.14
C GLY A 158 -9.45 12.65 -27.45
N ARG A 159 -8.98 13.77 -26.89
CA ARG A 159 -9.49 15.10 -27.22
C ARG A 159 -9.46 15.21 -28.75
N PRO A 160 -10.59 15.45 -29.45
CA PRO A 160 -10.56 15.53 -30.89
C PRO A 160 -9.63 16.68 -31.29
N ASP A 161 -8.61 16.34 -32.07
CA ASP A 161 -7.71 17.32 -32.67
C ASP A 161 -8.58 18.33 -33.43
N LYS A 162 -8.56 19.59 -33.00
CA LYS A 162 -9.12 20.68 -33.80
C LYS A 162 -8.22 20.88 -35.02
N LYS A 163 -8.38 20.03 -36.04
CA LYS A 163 -7.92 20.34 -37.39
C LYS A 163 -8.85 21.37 -38.00
N GLY A 164 -8.31 22.57 -38.17
CA GLY A 164 -8.53 23.45 -39.32
C GLY A 164 -9.95 23.97 -39.56
N ARG A 165 -10.13 25.27 -39.33
CA ARG A 165 -10.68 26.19 -40.33
C ARG A 165 -9.87 27.48 -40.30
#